data_AF-A0A674ENT6-F1
#
_entry.id   AF-A0A674ENT6-F1
#
_cell.length_a   1.000
_cell.length_b   1.000
_cell.length_c   1.000
_cell.angle_alpha   90.00
_cell.angle_beta   90.00
_cell.angle_gamma   90.00
#
_symmetry.space_group_name_H-M   'P 1'
#
loop_
_entity.id
_entity.type
_entity.pdbx_description
1 polymer ?
#
loop_
_entity_poly.entity_id
_entity_poly.type
_entity_poly.pdbx_seq_one_letter_code
_entity_poly.pdbx_strand_id
1 'polypeptide(L)'
;MASRSTPHFKPPLTIIIPYGLKSWLECLCRAILIEGPRQIPEFIAAYCGELLEFRERNPVMDTKDVTHLYQEIRGKEYSASHSAQCYL
;
A
#
# COMPACT_ATOMS: atom_id res chain seq x y z
N MET A 1 -47.20 17.18 33.46
CA MET A 1 -45.74 16.91 33.43
C MET A 1 -45.40 16.41 32.03
N ALA A 2 -44.69 17.21 31.22
CA ALA A 2 -44.31 16.81 29.86
C ALA A 2 -43.06 15.92 29.91
N SER A 3 -43.17 14.71 29.36
CA SER A 3 -42.07 13.74 29.27
C SER A 3 -41.03 14.24 28.27
N ARG A 4 -39.81 14.54 28.72
CA ARG A 4 -38.69 14.90 27.84
C ARG A 4 -38.25 13.64 27.09
N SER A 5 -38.52 13.59 25.79
CA SER A 5 -37.84 12.67 24.89
C SER A 5 -36.36 13.03 24.86
N THR A 6 -35.50 12.12 25.33
CA THR A 6 -34.06 12.26 25.18
C THR A 6 -33.71 12.20 23.69
N PRO A 7 -33.02 13.20 23.11
CA PRO A 7 -32.59 13.12 21.72
C PRO A 7 -31.64 11.93 21.55
N HIS A 8 -32.04 10.96 20.72
CA HIS A 8 -31.24 9.80 20.37
C HIS A 8 -30.15 10.22 19.38
N PHE A 9 -28.99 10.65 19.88
CA PHE A 9 -27.84 10.99 19.05
C PHE A 9 -27.23 9.72 18.45
N LYS A 10 -27.41 9.51 17.13
CA LYS A 10 -26.60 8.55 16.37
C LYS A 10 -25.37 9.30 15.87
N PRO A 11 -24.16 9.01 16.38
CA PRO A 11 -22.96 9.64 15.85
C PRO A 11 -22.84 9.30 14.35
N PRO A 12 -22.50 10.28 13.50
CA PRO A 12 -22.25 10.00 12.10
C PRO A 12 -21.13 8.98 11.96
N LEU A 13 -21.31 8.01 11.06
CA LEU A 13 -20.26 7.06 10.71
C LEU A 13 -19.06 7.84 10.17
N THR A 14 -17.99 7.89 10.96
CA THR A 14 -16.74 8.57 10.57
C THR A 14 -15.79 7.51 10.03
N ILE A 15 -15.47 7.59 8.74
CA ILE A 15 -14.45 6.74 8.12
C ILE A 15 -13.11 7.45 8.27
N ILE A 16 -12.18 6.83 9.01
CA ILE A 16 -10.80 7.32 9.15
C ILE A 16 -9.98 6.69 8.04
N ILE A 17 -9.38 7.51 7.18
CA ILE A 17 -8.43 7.07 6.16
C ILE A 17 -7.02 7.38 6.69
N PRO A 18 -6.21 6.37 7.03
CA PRO A 18 -4.83 6.59 7.46
C PRO A 18 -4.01 7.31 6.40
N TYR A 19 -3.14 8.22 6.84
CA TYR A 19 -2.17 8.85 5.95
C TYR A 19 -1.28 7.78 5.30
N GLY A 20 -1.06 7.89 3.99
CA GLY A 20 -0.28 6.95 3.21
C GLY A 20 -1.05 5.73 2.68
N LEU A 21 -2.29 5.45 3.13
CA LEU A 21 -3.06 4.30 2.64
C LEU A 21 -3.29 4.35 1.12
N LYS A 22 -3.64 5.53 0.60
CA LYS A 22 -3.83 5.73 -0.84
C LYS A 22 -2.56 5.40 -1.62
N SER A 23 -1.42 5.95 -1.22
CA SER A 23 -0.15 5.73 -1.90
C SER A 23 0.32 4.28 -1.81
N TRP A 24 0.07 3.63 -0.67
CA TRP A 24 0.31 2.21 -0.53
C TRP A 24 -0.48 1.37 -1.53
N LEU A 25 -1.79 1.62 -1.66
CA LEU A 25 -2.64 0.94 -2.65
C LEU A 25 -2.19 1.23 -4.08
N GLU A 26 -1.85 2.46 -4.41
CA GLU A 26 -1.36 2.84 -5.74
C GLU A 26 -0.07 2.09 -6.12
N CYS A 27 0.90 2.02 -5.21
CA CYS A 27 2.16 1.30 -5.44
C CYS A 27 1.94 -0.21 -5.57
N LEU A 28 1.13 -0.81 -4.69
CA LEU A 28 0.80 -2.23 -4.75
C LEU A 28 0.13 -2.59 -6.09
N CYS A 29 -0.84 -1.79 -6.53
CA CYS A 29 -1.50 -1.98 -7.82
C CYS A 29 -0.51 -1.86 -8.98
N ARG A 30 0.43 -0.90 -8.94
CA ARG A 30 1.49 -0.79 -9.96
C ARG A 30 2.38 -2.03 -9.97
N ALA A 31 2.78 -2.55 -8.82
CA ALA A 31 3.56 -3.78 -8.73
C ALA A 31 2.83 -4.97 -9.37
N ILE A 32 1.54 -5.14 -9.04
CA ILE A 32 0.69 -6.18 -9.64
C ILE A 32 0.61 -6.03 -11.16
N LEU A 33 0.43 -4.81 -11.66
CA LEU A 33 0.34 -4.56 -13.11
C LEU A 33 1.66 -4.80 -13.85
N ILE A 34 2.80 -4.46 -13.22
CA ILE A 34 4.14 -4.64 -13.81
C ILE A 34 4.54 -6.12 -13.81
N GLU A 35 4.30 -6.82 -12.70
CA GLU A 35 4.83 -8.17 -12.47
C GLU A 35 3.86 -9.27 -12.93
N GLY A 36 2.59 -8.93 -13.17
CA GLY A 36 1.57 -9.86 -13.67
C GLY A 36 1.45 -11.18 -12.88
N PRO A 37 1.39 -11.15 -11.54
CA PRO A 37 1.40 -12.37 -10.73
C PRO A 37 0.15 -13.20 -10.99
N ARG A 38 0.31 -14.53 -11.12
CA ARG A 38 -0.82 -15.47 -11.24
C ARG A 38 -1.66 -15.53 -9.96
N GLN A 39 -0.98 -15.43 -8.82
CA GLN A 39 -1.56 -15.60 -7.48
C GLN A 39 -1.47 -14.27 -6.71
N ILE A 40 -2.51 -13.44 -6.84
CA ILE A 40 -2.54 -12.08 -6.29
C ILE A 40 -2.45 -12.05 -4.75
N PRO A 41 -3.19 -12.88 -3.99
CA PRO A 41 -3.12 -12.84 -2.52
C PRO A 41 -1.71 -13.13 -1.97
N GLU A 42 -1.04 -14.14 -2.52
CA GLU A 42 0.31 -14.56 -2.16
C GLU A 42 1.33 -13.48 -2.52
N PHE A 43 1.14 -12.84 -3.69
CA PHE A 43 1.94 -11.68 -4.08
C PHE A 43 1.80 -10.53 -3.09
N ILE A 44 0.58 -10.18 -2.69
CA ILE A 44 0.33 -9.11 -1.72
C ILE A 44 1.01 -9.43 -0.38
N ALA A 45 0.92 -10.67 0.09
CA ALA A 45 1.55 -11.09 1.34
C ALA A 45 3.08 -10.92 1.28
N ALA A 46 3.72 -11.39 0.19
CA ALA A 46 5.16 -11.24 -0.02
C ALA A 46 5.57 -9.75 -0.11
N TYR A 47 4.87 -8.97 -0.93
CA TYR A 47 5.10 -7.53 -1.09
C TYR A 47 5.02 -6.79 0.25
N CYS A 48 4.03 -7.11 1.09
CA CYS A 48 3.89 -6.50 2.40
C CYS A 48 5.04 -6.87 3.34
N GLY A 49 5.50 -8.13 3.31
CA GLY A 49 6.64 -8.58 4.10
C GLY A 49 7.92 -7.82 3.75
N GLU A 50 8.23 -7.74 2.46
CA GLU A 50 9.41 -7.03 1.96
C GLU A 50 9.34 -5.53 2.24
N LEU A 51 8.16 -4.90 2.11
CA LEU A 51 7.95 -3.49 2.43
C LEU A 51 8.16 -3.21 3.94
N LEU A 52 7.77 -4.14 4.82
CA LEU A 52 8.03 -4.01 6.25
C LEU A 52 9.52 -4.07 6.56
N GLU A 53 10.24 -5.05 6.00
CA GLU A 53 11.71 -5.12 6.15
C GLU A 53 12.41 -3.87 5.59
N PHE A 54 11.93 -3.35 4.45
CA PHE A 54 12.44 -2.13 3.86
C PHE A 54 12.20 -0.92 4.77
N ARG A 55 11.04 -0.85 5.43
CA ARG A 55 10.72 0.20 6.41
C ARG A 55 11.63 0.14 7.63
N GLU A 56 11.97 -1.05 8.14
CA GLU A 56 12.87 -1.20 9.28
C GLU A 56 14.26 -0.58 9.00
N ARG A 57 14.69 -0.60 7.74
CA ARG A 57 15.94 0.04 7.28
C ARG A 57 15.81 1.56 7.09
N ASN A 58 14.59 2.10 7.10
CA ASN A 58 14.26 3.51 6.86
C ASN A 58 13.31 4.08 7.95
N PRO A 59 13.67 4.03 9.25
CA PRO A 59 12.73 4.21 10.36
C PRO A 59 12.12 5.61 10.50
N VAL A 60 12.74 6.62 9.87
CA VAL A 60 12.31 8.04 9.96
C VAL A 60 11.29 8.40 8.86
N MET A 61 11.21 7.61 7.79
CA MET A 61 10.27 7.89 6.70
C MET A 61 8.85 7.46 7.06
N ASP A 62 7.87 8.26 6.63
CA ASP A 62 6.47 7.90 6.79
C ASP A 62 6.01 6.84 5.77
N THR A 63 4.84 6.24 6.00
CA THR A 63 4.30 5.16 5.16
C THR A 63 4.19 5.55 3.68
N LYS A 64 3.84 6.80 3.38
CA LYS A 64 3.68 7.26 2.00
C LYS A 64 5.04 7.25 1.31
N ASP A 65 6.04 7.88 1.92
CA ASP A 65 7.36 8.04 1.32
C ASP A 65 8.10 6.70 1.22
N VAL A 66 8.04 5.87 2.26
CA VAL A 66 8.60 4.49 2.23
C VAL A 66 8.02 3.68 1.09
N THR A 67 6.70 3.75 0.87
CA THR A 67 6.04 2.95 -0.15
C THR A 67 6.41 3.42 -1.57
N HIS A 68 6.52 4.73 -1.80
CA HIS A 68 6.97 5.24 -3.10
C HIS A 68 8.40 4.85 -3.40
N LEU A 69 9.32 5.04 -2.44
CA LEU A 69 10.72 4.70 -2.61
C LEU A 69 10.91 3.20 -2.88
N TYR A 70 10.21 2.36 -2.11
CA TYR A 70 10.25 0.91 -2.30
C TYR A 70 9.80 0.52 -3.72
N GLN A 71 8.65 1.02 -4.17
CA GLN A 71 8.12 0.69 -5.49
C GLN A 71 8.98 1.25 -6.64
N GLU A 72 9.60 2.41 -6.45
CA GLU A 72 10.52 2.99 -7.43
C GLU A 72 11.75 2.10 -7.63
N ILE A 73 12.36 1.63 -6.52
CA ILE A 73 13.53 0.73 -6.57
C ILE A 73 13.14 -0.59 -7.23
N ARG A 74 12.06 -1.22 -6.75
CA ARG A 74 11.55 -2.49 -7.28
C ARG A 74 11.21 -2.39 -8.77
N GLY A 75 10.55 -1.31 -9.20
CA GLY A 75 10.19 -1.09 -10.60
C GLY A 75 11.41 -0.93 -11.53
N LYS A 76 12.51 -0.34 -11.04
CA LYS A 76 13.77 -0.25 -11.79
C LYS A 76 14.42 -1.63 -11.95
N GLU A 77 14.43 -2.44 -10.90
CA GLU A 77 14.97 -3.81 -10.96
C GLU A 77 14.21 -4.71 -11.94
N TYR A 78 12.87 -4.60 -11.96
CA TYR A 78 12.03 -5.35 -12.90
C TYR A 78 12.26 -4.96 -14.35
N SER A 79 12.37 -3.66 -14.65
CA SER A 79 12.62 -3.18 -16.01
C SER A 79 14.03 -3.51 -16.51
N ALA A 80 15.03 -3.50 -15.62
CA ALA A 80 16.39 -3.97 -15.92
C ALA A 80 16.42 -5.48 -16.22
N SER A 81 15.68 -6.29 -15.47
CA SER A 81 15.65 -7.74 -15.65
C SER A 81 14.92 -8.18 -16.92
N HIS A 82 13.81 -7.51 -17.27
CA HIS A 82 13.06 -7.80 -18.51
C HIS A 82 13.76 -7.29 -19.76
N SER A 83 14.49 -6.16 -19.68
CA SER A 83 15.30 -5.71 -20.81
C SER A 83 16.48 -6.66 -21.08
N ALA A 84 17.14 -7.17 -20.04
CA ALA A 84 18.20 -8.17 -20.19
C ALA A 84 17.73 -9.49 -20.85
N GLN A 85 16.48 -9.92 -20.59
CA GLN A 85 15.89 -11.10 -21.24
C GLN A 85 15.58 -10.91 -22.72
N CYS A 86 15.41 -9.68 -23.21
CA CYS A 86 15.22 -9.40 -24.64
C CYS A 86 16.54 -9.37 -25.44
N TYR A 87 17.69 -9.42 -24.75
CA TYR A 87 19.03 -9.43 -25.36
C TYR A 87 19.73 -10.80 -25.30
N LEU A 88 19.04 -11.84 -24.81
CA LEU A 88 19.46 -13.25 -24.84
C LEU A 88 18.47 -14.07 -25.67
#